data_AF-A0A3C0L0I4-F1
#
_entry.id   AF-A0A3C0L0I4-F1
#
_cell.length_a   1.000
_cell.length_b   1.000
_cell.length_c   1.000
_cell.angle_alpha   90.00
_cell.angle_beta   90.00
_cell.angle_gamma   90.00
#
_symmetry.space_group_name_H-M   'P 1'
#
loop_
_entity.id
_entity.type
_entity.pdbx_description
1 polymer ?
#
loop_
_entity_poly.entity_id
_entity_poly.type
_entity_poly.pdbx_seq_one_letter_code
_entity_poly.pdbx_strand_id
1 'polypeptide(L)'
;MAGKKRGLGRGLDALLGPTPVVATVDDAAKNAGVNDVPLDQETLRLIPVEWIQPGRFQPRHQFDVEKLEELAASIRLHGIMQPILVRQIEASRFELIAGERRWRASQLAGLDQLPCLIKSVEPKNQLALGLIENIQRENLNPLEEARALSRLVEEFSLTHQEVGDAVGKSRTAVSNAI
;
A
#
# COMPACT_ATOMS: atom_id res chain seq x y z
N MET A 1 -28.92 41.08 -23.18
CA MET A 1 -29.22 39.63 -23.24
C MET A 1 -28.09 38.96 -24.03
N ALA A 2 -27.05 38.46 -23.36
CA ALA A 2 -25.81 38.03 -24.02
C ALA A 2 -25.47 36.56 -23.71
N GLY A 3 -25.43 35.75 -24.77
CA GLY A 3 -24.34 34.78 -25.03
C GLY A 3 -24.31 33.46 -24.27
N LYS A 4 -25.02 32.45 -24.80
CA LYS A 4 -24.86 31.02 -24.46
C LYS A 4 -23.52 30.50 -25.02
N LYS A 5 -22.54 30.19 -24.15
CA LYS A 5 -21.29 29.53 -24.56
C LYS A 5 -21.53 28.02 -24.71
N ARG A 6 -21.49 27.54 -25.94
CA ARG A 6 -21.46 26.12 -26.31
C ARG A 6 -20.08 25.57 -25.93
N GLY A 7 -20.03 24.71 -24.90
CA GLY A 7 -18.82 23.98 -24.50
C GLY A 7 -18.39 23.00 -25.58
N LEU A 8 -17.07 22.76 -25.65
CA LEU A 8 -16.39 21.94 -26.63
C LEU A 8 -16.90 20.49 -26.63
N GLY A 9 -17.18 20.00 -27.85
CA GLY A 9 -17.18 18.60 -28.30
C GLY A 9 -17.53 17.48 -27.30
N ARG A 10 -18.65 16.81 -27.57
CA ARG A 10 -19.14 15.54 -26.97
C ARG A 10 -18.18 14.32 -27.07
N GLY A 11 -16.90 14.52 -27.39
CA GLY A 11 -15.93 13.45 -27.65
C GLY A 11 -14.82 13.31 -26.60
N LEU A 12 -14.64 14.28 -25.70
CA LEU A 12 -13.53 14.27 -24.72
C LEU A 12 -13.91 13.60 -23.38
N ASP A 13 -15.19 13.62 -23.01
CA ASP A 13 -15.70 12.95 -21.80
C ASP A 13 -15.60 11.41 -21.85
N ALA A 14 -15.52 10.83 -23.06
CA ALA A 14 -15.38 9.37 -23.22
C ALA A 14 -13.94 8.88 -22.95
N LEU A 15 -12.95 9.77 -22.97
CA LEU A 15 -11.53 9.44 -22.78
C LEU A 15 -11.01 9.74 -21.37
N LEU A 16 -11.66 10.63 -20.62
CA LEU A 16 -11.16 11.10 -19.32
C LEU A 16 -11.74 10.37 -18.11
N GLY A 17 -12.66 9.41 -18.32
CA GLY A 17 -13.31 8.67 -17.24
C GLY A 17 -14.11 9.59 -16.30
N PRO A 18 -14.93 9.03 -15.40
CA PRO A 18 -15.57 9.85 -14.37
C PRO A 18 -14.47 10.48 -13.51
N THR A 19 -14.38 11.81 -13.56
CA THR A 19 -13.56 12.56 -12.61
C THR A 19 -14.08 12.25 -11.22
N PRO A 20 -13.21 11.81 -10.28
CA PRO A 20 -13.65 11.61 -8.92
C PRO A 20 -14.08 12.97 -8.39
N VAL A 21 -15.38 13.11 -8.14
CA VAL A 21 -15.94 14.18 -7.34
C VAL A 21 -15.17 14.19 -6.03
N VAL A 22 -14.33 15.21 -5.85
CA VAL A 22 -13.70 15.52 -4.57
C VAL A 22 -14.85 15.87 -3.64
N ALA A 23 -15.25 14.90 -2.83
CA ALA A 23 -16.24 15.10 -1.78
C ALA A 23 -15.71 16.20 -0.86
N THR A 24 -16.46 17.29 -0.76
CA THR A 24 -16.22 18.36 0.19
C THR A 24 -16.25 17.80 1.61
N VAL A 25 -15.34 18.30 2.44
CA VAL A 25 -14.98 17.83 3.79
C VAL A 25 -16.11 17.83 4.83
N ASP A 26 -17.31 18.31 4.50
CA ASP A 26 -18.38 18.53 5.47
C ASP A 26 -19.40 17.39 5.59
N ASP A 27 -19.46 16.43 4.67
CA ASP A 27 -20.48 15.37 4.69
C ASP A 27 -20.00 14.01 5.26
N ALA A 28 -18.69 13.82 5.47
CA ALA A 28 -18.14 12.54 5.92
C ALA A 28 -18.29 12.27 7.43
N ALA A 29 -18.72 13.25 8.21
CA ALA A 29 -18.73 13.16 9.68
C ALA A 29 -19.94 12.41 10.28
N LYS A 30 -20.91 11.93 9.48
CA LYS A 30 -22.18 11.40 10.03
C LYS A 30 -22.61 9.99 9.68
N ASN A 31 -21.96 9.27 8.77
CA ASN A 31 -22.33 7.86 8.52
C ASN A 31 -21.18 7.05 7.93
N ALA A 32 -20.35 6.46 8.78
CA ALA A 32 -19.59 5.28 8.39
C ALA A 32 -19.35 4.42 9.64
N GLY A 33 -20.30 3.52 9.90
CA GLY A 33 -20.09 2.39 10.80
C GLY A 33 -18.86 1.61 10.36
N VAL A 34 -18.06 1.19 11.34
CA VAL A 34 -16.66 0.77 11.20
C VAL A 34 -16.49 -0.65 10.62
N ASN A 35 -17.50 -1.23 9.97
CA ASN A 35 -17.59 -2.69 9.85
C ASN A 35 -17.77 -3.29 8.45
N ASP A 36 -17.55 -2.56 7.35
CA ASP A 36 -17.56 -3.24 6.04
C ASP A 36 -16.67 -2.52 5.02
N VAL A 37 -15.42 -2.95 4.92
CA VAL A 37 -14.56 -2.60 3.79
C VAL A 37 -14.25 -3.91 3.05
N PRO A 38 -14.73 -4.09 1.81
CA PRO A 38 -14.45 -5.27 1.00
C PRO A 38 -12.94 -5.50 0.85
N LEU A 39 -12.51 -6.77 0.91
CA LEU A 39 -11.09 -7.19 0.95
C LEU A 39 -10.24 -6.70 -0.25
N ASP A 40 -10.86 -6.24 -1.34
CA ASP A 40 -10.19 -6.01 -2.62
C ASP A 40 -10.05 -4.53 -3.01
N GLN A 41 -10.46 -3.58 -2.16
CA GLN A 41 -10.47 -2.16 -2.51
C GLN A 41 -9.35 -1.38 -1.81
N GLU A 42 -8.36 -0.96 -2.60
CA GLU A 42 -7.40 0.08 -2.22
C GLU A 42 -8.14 1.39 -1.94
N THR A 43 -8.39 1.67 -0.66
CA THR A 43 -9.19 2.83 -0.26
C THR A 43 -8.27 3.97 0.16
N LEU A 44 -8.32 5.11 -0.54
CA LEU A 44 -7.61 6.31 -0.14
C LEU A 44 -8.33 7.00 1.03
N ARG A 45 -7.65 7.17 2.16
CA ARG A 45 -8.16 7.89 3.34
C ARG A 45 -7.10 8.79 3.96
N LEU A 46 -7.54 9.86 4.62
CA LEU A 46 -6.70 10.64 5.51
C LEU A 46 -6.63 9.94 6.87
N ILE A 47 -5.43 9.62 7.33
CA ILE A 47 -5.20 8.91 8.59
C ILE A 47 -4.31 9.77 9.51
N PRO A 48 -4.64 9.89 10.81
CA PRO A 48 -3.77 10.52 11.78
C PRO A 48 -2.38 9.90 11.80
N VAL A 49 -1.33 10.72 11.81
CA VAL A 49 0.06 10.23 11.81
C VAL A 49 0.33 9.31 13.00
N GLU A 50 -0.27 9.62 14.15
CA GLU A 50 -0.16 8.88 15.41
C GLU A 50 -0.76 7.46 15.36
N TRP A 51 -1.67 7.19 14.44
CA TRP A 51 -2.29 5.88 14.29
C TRP A 51 -1.45 4.93 13.44
N ILE A 52 -0.37 5.43 12.82
CA ILE A 52 0.49 4.68 11.92
C ILE A 52 1.76 4.27 12.65
N GLN A 53 2.03 2.97 12.68
CA GLN A 53 3.25 2.40 13.22
C GLN A 53 4.19 1.94 12.09
N PRO A 54 5.50 1.93 12.32
CA PRO A 54 6.46 1.42 11.34
C PRO A 54 6.22 -0.07 11.09
N GLY A 55 6.41 -0.49 9.84
CA GLY A 55 6.33 -1.89 9.45
C GLY A 55 7.39 -2.74 10.13
N ARG A 56 7.04 -3.98 10.51
CA ARG A 56 7.99 -4.93 11.12
C ARG A 56 9.16 -5.32 10.20
N PHE A 57 8.96 -5.23 8.89
CA PHE A 57 9.94 -5.62 7.88
C PHE A 57 10.34 -4.41 7.04
N GLN A 58 11.24 -3.58 7.57
CA GLN A 58 11.79 -2.44 6.82
C GLN A 58 13.25 -2.71 6.45
N PRO A 59 13.59 -2.81 5.15
CA PRO A 59 14.95 -3.12 4.72
C PRO A 59 15.94 -1.96 4.93
N ARG A 60 15.46 -0.72 5.14
CA ARG A 60 16.30 0.46 5.29
C ARG A 60 16.38 0.92 6.75
N HIS A 61 17.51 0.64 7.38
CA HIS A 61 17.80 1.06 8.75
C HIS A 61 18.53 2.41 8.86
N GLN A 62 19.18 2.86 7.78
CA GLN A 62 19.87 4.14 7.73
C GLN A 62 19.13 5.13 6.84
N PHE A 63 18.81 6.29 7.41
CA PHE A 63 18.23 7.42 6.71
C PHE A 63 19.21 8.58 6.76
N ASP A 64 19.49 9.14 5.59
CA ASP A 64 20.16 10.42 5.44
C ASP A 64 19.23 11.52 5.97
N VAL A 65 19.64 12.17 7.06
CA VAL A 65 18.85 13.16 7.80
C VAL A 65 18.62 14.41 6.96
N GLU A 66 19.63 14.89 6.25
CA GLU A 66 19.55 16.09 5.41
C GLU A 66 18.49 15.91 4.31
N LYS A 67 18.52 14.76 3.62
CA LYS A 67 17.50 14.43 2.60
C LYS A 67 16.11 14.21 3.16
N LEU A 68 15.98 13.92 4.46
CA LEU A 68 14.69 13.78 5.11
C LEU A 68 14.11 15.16 5.43
N GLU A 69 14.94 16.10 5.87
CA GLU A 69 14.56 17.50 6.12
C GLU A 69 14.16 18.23 4.83
N GLU A 70 14.89 18.03 3.73
CA GLU A 70 14.51 18.56 2.41
C GLU A 70 13.11 18.07 1.99
N LEU A 71 12.84 16.78 2.18
CA LEU A 71 11.54 16.19 1.89
C LEU A 71 10.46 16.76 2.82
N ALA A 72 10.76 16.96 4.10
CA ALA A 72 9.84 17.57 5.05
C ALA A 72 9.51 19.02 4.65
N ALA A 73 10.49 19.80 4.23
CA ALA A 73 10.29 21.16 3.72
C ALA A 73 9.40 21.17 2.47
N SER A 74 9.61 20.24 1.54
CA SER A 74 8.76 20.06 0.36
C SER A 74 7.32 19.70 0.74
N ILE A 75 7.14 18.78 1.70
CA ILE A 75 5.83 18.36 2.20
C ILE A 75 5.10 19.52 2.90
N ARG A 76 5.79 20.40 3.64
CA ARG A 76 5.16 21.60 4.23
C ARG A 76 4.60 22.54 3.17
N LEU A 77 5.28 22.67 2.02
CA LEU A 77 4.90 23.62 0.98
C LEU A 77 3.82 23.09 0.03
N HIS A 78 3.89 21.80 -0.32
CA HIS A 78 3.03 21.21 -1.36
C HIS A 78 2.12 20.09 -0.85
N GLY A 79 2.26 19.70 0.42
CA GLY A 79 1.61 18.51 0.96
C GLY A 79 2.23 17.22 0.43
N ILE A 80 1.56 16.11 0.68
CA ILE A 80 1.99 14.79 0.22
C ILE A 80 1.38 14.51 -1.15
N MET A 81 2.22 14.53 -2.19
CA MET A 81 1.79 14.26 -3.57
C MET A 81 1.45 12.79 -3.82
N GLN A 82 2.16 11.87 -3.16
CA GLN A 82 1.94 10.43 -3.33
C GLN A 82 1.55 9.78 -2.01
N PRO A 83 0.38 9.13 -1.93
CA PRO A 83 -0.10 8.50 -0.70
C PRO A 83 0.84 7.39 -0.25
N ILE A 84 0.92 7.18 1.06
CA ILE A 84 1.66 6.04 1.63
C ILE A 84 0.77 4.80 1.62
N LEU A 85 1.38 3.61 1.70
CA LEU A 85 0.64 2.35 1.74
C LEU A 85 0.63 1.82 3.17
N VAL A 86 -0.57 1.57 3.69
CA VAL A 86 -0.78 1.03 5.04
C VAL A 86 -1.73 -0.15 5.01
N ARG A 87 -1.65 -1.01 6.03
CA ARG A 87 -2.74 -1.92 6.39
C ARG A 87 -3.41 -1.47 7.66
N GLN A 88 -4.68 -1.80 7.80
CA GLN A 88 -5.38 -1.70 9.08
C GLN A 88 -5.07 -2.95 9.92
N ILE A 89 -4.70 -2.74 11.19
CA ILE A 89 -4.54 -3.83 12.18
C ILE A 89 -5.74 -3.83 13.13
N GLU A 90 -6.14 -2.63 13.58
CA GLU A 90 -7.29 -2.41 14.46
C GLU A 90 -8.03 -1.13 14.02
N ALA A 91 -9.18 -0.83 14.64
CA ALA A 91 -10.02 0.32 14.28
C ALA A 91 -9.25 1.66 14.17
N SER A 92 -8.23 1.86 15.02
CA SER A 92 -7.38 3.06 15.06
C SER A 92 -5.89 2.74 15.03
N ARG A 93 -5.50 1.59 14.48
CA ARG A 93 -4.08 1.23 14.32
C ARG A 93 -3.79 0.73 12.92
N PHE A 94 -2.79 1.32 12.31
CA PHE A 94 -2.34 1.03 10.97
C PHE A 94 -0.86 0.71 10.97
N GLU A 95 -0.44 -0.23 10.13
CA GLU A 95 0.97 -0.54 9.91
C GLU A 95 1.42 -0.08 8.54
N LEU A 96 2.56 0.58 8.51
CA LEU A 96 3.17 1.02 7.27
C LEU A 96 3.72 -0.17 6.48
N ILE A 97 3.27 -0.27 5.22
CA ILE A 97 3.81 -1.24 4.25
C ILE A 97 4.89 -0.58 3.41
N ALA A 98 4.61 0.63 2.90
CA ALA A 98 5.54 1.36 2.05
C ALA A 98 5.42 2.88 2.23
N GLY A 99 6.54 3.58 2.04
CA GLY A 99 6.61 5.04 2.14
C GLY A 99 7.21 5.57 3.45
N GLU A 100 8.07 4.80 4.14
CA GLU A 100 8.70 5.17 5.42
C GLU A 100 9.32 6.58 5.42
N ARG A 101 10.06 6.95 4.36
CA ARG A 101 10.65 8.29 4.23
C ARG A 101 9.59 9.39 4.21
N ARG A 102 8.47 9.14 3.54
CA ARG A 102 7.35 10.10 3.45
C ARG A 102 6.69 10.23 4.81
N TRP A 103 6.36 9.12 5.47
CA TRP A 103 5.77 9.13 6.81
C TRP A 103 6.66 9.87 7.84
N ARG A 104 7.97 9.60 7.88
CA ARG A 104 8.92 10.32 8.74
C ARG A 104 9.03 11.80 8.39
N ALA A 105 9.11 12.13 7.11
CA ALA A 105 9.14 13.53 6.68
C ALA A 105 7.83 14.26 6.99
N SER A 106 6.69 13.58 6.98
CA SER A 106 5.39 14.11 7.42
C SER A 106 5.34 14.39 8.91
N GLN A 107 5.96 13.53 9.73
CA GLN A 107 6.15 13.79 11.16
C GLN A 107 7.00 15.05 11.38
N LEU A 108 8.12 15.18 10.66
CA LEU A 108 8.98 16.38 10.71
C LEU A 108 8.34 17.64 10.10
N ALA A 109 7.37 17.46 9.20
CA ALA A 109 6.59 18.54 8.62
C ALA A 109 5.50 19.04 9.59
N GLY A 110 5.18 18.29 10.65
CA GLY A 110 4.15 18.64 11.62
C GLY A 110 2.73 18.48 11.08
N LEU A 111 2.51 17.54 10.14
CA LEU A 111 1.17 17.22 9.66
C LEU A 111 0.39 16.43 10.71
N ASP A 112 -0.90 16.70 10.88
CA ASP A 112 -1.77 15.90 11.77
C ASP A 112 -2.25 14.61 11.10
N GLN A 113 -2.53 14.69 9.79
CA GLN A 113 -3.05 13.59 8.98
C GLN A 113 -2.33 13.48 7.64
N LEU A 114 -2.32 12.29 7.07
CA LEU A 114 -1.71 12.04 5.76
C LEU A 114 -2.58 11.14 4.86
N PRO A 115 -2.54 11.36 3.53
CA PRO A 115 -3.18 10.48 2.56
C PRO A 115 -2.51 9.10 2.56
N CYS A 116 -3.32 8.10 2.87
CA CYS A 116 -2.92 6.72 2.97
C CYS A 116 -3.82 5.85 2.08
N LEU A 117 -3.20 4.96 1.34
CA LEU A 117 -3.87 3.86 0.67
C LEU A 117 -3.98 2.71 1.66
N ILE A 118 -5.20 2.36 2.06
CA ILE A 118 -5.47 1.24 2.94
C ILE A 118 -5.62 0.00 2.09
N LYS A 119 -4.76 -0.99 2.34
CA LYS A 119 -4.89 -2.32 1.77
C LYS A 119 -5.29 -3.30 2.86
N SER A 120 -6.44 -3.95 2.69
CA SER A 120 -6.88 -5.05 3.54
C SER A 120 -6.04 -6.28 3.22
N VAL A 121 -4.87 -6.38 3.85
CA VAL A 121 -4.02 -7.56 3.74
C VAL A 121 -4.14 -8.33 5.03
N GLU A 122 -4.75 -9.52 4.97
CA GLU A 122 -4.72 -10.43 6.12
C GLU A 122 -3.26 -10.63 6.59
N PRO A 123 -2.99 -10.72 7.91
CA PRO A 123 -1.64 -10.87 8.42
C PRO A 123 -0.83 -11.98 7.75
N LYS A 124 -1.50 -13.08 7.38
CA LYS A 124 -0.93 -14.19 6.62
C LYS A 124 -0.45 -13.77 5.23
N ASN A 125 -1.23 -12.98 4.50
CA ASN A 125 -0.87 -12.57 3.13
C ASN A 125 0.35 -11.65 3.07
N GLN A 126 0.65 -10.85 4.11
CA GLN A 126 1.88 -10.05 4.15
C GLN A 126 3.15 -10.88 4.33
N LEU A 127 3.12 -11.85 5.24
CA LEU A 127 4.28 -12.71 5.47
C LEU A 127 4.55 -13.56 4.22
N ALA A 128 3.49 -14.02 3.53
CA ALA A 128 3.61 -14.66 2.23
C ALA A 128 4.24 -13.74 1.18
N LEU A 129 3.77 -12.49 1.04
CA LEU A 129 4.34 -11.51 0.09
C LEU A 129 5.82 -11.21 0.35
N GLY A 130 6.22 -11.03 1.61
CA GLY A 130 7.63 -10.83 1.97
C GLY A 130 8.50 -12.07 1.70
N LEU A 131 7.93 -13.27 1.92
CA LEU A 131 8.61 -14.53 1.64
C LEU A 131 8.77 -14.76 0.13
N ILE A 132 7.75 -14.41 -0.67
CA ILE A 132 7.79 -14.48 -2.15
C ILE A 132 8.87 -13.54 -2.71
N GLU A 133 8.95 -12.29 -2.25
CA GLU A 133 10.02 -11.37 -2.69
C GLU A 133 11.40 -11.90 -2.31
N ASN A 134 11.56 -12.47 -1.12
CA ASN A 134 12.83 -13.05 -0.71
C ASN A 134 13.24 -14.24 -1.59
N ILE A 135 12.28 -15.10 -1.98
CA ILE A 135 12.53 -16.23 -2.90
C ILE A 135 12.94 -15.75 -4.30
N GLN A 136 12.38 -14.65 -4.78
CA GLN A 136 12.68 -14.09 -6.11
C GLN A 136 14.08 -13.46 -6.22
N ARG A 137 14.90 -13.46 -5.16
CA ARG A 137 16.27 -12.93 -5.18
C ARG A 137 17.23 -13.92 -5.85
N GLU A 138 18.09 -13.40 -6.72
CA GLU A 138 19.00 -14.19 -7.59
C GLU A 138 20.07 -15.03 -6.86
N ASN A 139 20.16 -14.96 -5.52
CA ASN A 139 21.23 -15.58 -4.73
C ASN A 139 20.75 -16.63 -3.69
N LEU A 140 19.56 -17.19 -3.82
CA LEU A 140 19.11 -18.24 -2.89
C LEU A 140 19.81 -19.59 -3.15
N ASN A 141 20.22 -20.27 -2.09
CA ASN A 141 20.66 -21.67 -2.16
C ASN A 141 19.45 -22.59 -2.38
N PRO A 142 19.54 -23.65 -3.21
CA PRO A 142 18.48 -24.66 -3.37
C PRO A 142 17.81 -25.15 -2.08
N LEU A 143 18.56 -25.31 -0.99
CA LEU A 143 18.00 -25.74 0.31
C LEU A 143 17.17 -24.63 0.99
N GLU A 144 17.60 -23.38 0.85
CA GLU A 144 16.87 -22.22 1.39
C GLU A 144 15.59 -21.99 0.59
N GLU A 145 15.65 -22.21 -0.73
CA GLU A 145 14.51 -22.14 -1.62
C GLU A 145 13.47 -23.20 -1.28
N ALA A 146 13.88 -24.46 -1.14
CA ALA A 146 13.03 -25.56 -0.72
C ALA A 146 12.27 -25.24 0.59
N ARG A 147 13.00 -24.72 1.59
CA ARG A 147 12.42 -24.31 2.89
C ARG A 147 11.43 -23.17 2.73
N ALA A 148 11.74 -22.17 1.92
CA ALA A 148 10.86 -21.04 1.70
C ALA A 148 9.57 -21.45 0.96
N LEU A 149 9.67 -22.37 -0.01
CA LEU A 149 8.52 -22.96 -0.71
C LEU A 149 7.66 -23.83 0.22
N SER A 150 8.26 -24.68 1.06
CA SER A 150 7.56 -25.46 2.10
C SER A 150 6.75 -24.55 3.02
N ARG A 151 7.36 -23.46 3.50
CA ARG A 151 6.68 -22.49 4.37
C ARG A 151 5.49 -21.82 3.67
N LEU A 152 5.57 -21.54 2.37
CA LEU A 152 4.43 -21.03 1.60
C LEU A 152 3.25 -22.01 1.58
N VAL A 153 3.51 -23.31 1.46
CA VAL A 153 2.48 -24.36 1.46
C VAL A 153 1.93 -24.59 2.87
N GLU A 154 2.78 -24.72 3.87
CA GLU A 154 2.40 -25.14 5.23
C GLU A 154 1.84 -24.00 6.08
N GLU A 155 2.49 -22.83 6.10
CA GLU A 155 2.09 -21.71 6.96
C GLU A 155 0.92 -20.90 6.37
N PHE A 156 0.75 -20.92 5.04
CA PHE A 156 -0.27 -20.15 4.32
C PHE A 156 -1.30 -21.01 3.60
N SER A 157 -1.19 -22.34 3.69
CA SER A 157 -2.13 -23.28 3.07
C SER A 157 -2.28 -23.09 1.55
N LEU A 158 -1.24 -22.58 0.89
CA LEU A 158 -1.23 -22.40 -0.56
C LEU A 158 -0.98 -23.74 -1.25
N THR A 159 -1.67 -23.96 -2.37
CA THR A 159 -1.42 -25.10 -3.24
C THR A 159 -0.09 -24.93 -3.98
N HIS A 160 0.51 -26.04 -4.43
CA HIS A 160 1.75 -25.99 -5.24
C HIS A 160 1.56 -25.19 -6.55
N GLN A 161 0.32 -25.09 -7.04
CA GLN A 161 -0.03 -24.28 -8.20
C GLN A 161 0.06 -22.79 -7.86
N GLU A 162 -0.63 -22.36 -6.79
CA GLU A 162 -0.62 -20.95 -6.33
C GLU A 162 0.79 -20.47 -5.95
N VAL A 163 1.58 -21.34 -5.31
CA VAL A 163 2.99 -21.04 -5.02
C VAL A 163 3.78 -20.83 -6.31
N GLY A 164 3.60 -21.72 -7.30
CA GLY A 164 4.26 -21.61 -8.60
C GLY A 164 3.91 -20.30 -9.32
N ASP A 165 2.63 -19.96 -9.35
CA ASP A 165 2.13 -18.73 -9.98
C ASP A 165 2.69 -17.48 -9.27
N ALA A 166 2.81 -17.51 -7.95
CA ALA A 166 3.35 -16.40 -7.15
C ALA A 166 4.86 -16.18 -7.31
N VAL A 167 5.65 -17.25 -7.47
CA VAL A 167 7.11 -17.18 -7.61
C VAL A 167 7.61 -17.25 -9.06
N GLY A 168 6.71 -17.39 -10.04
CA GLY A 168 7.04 -17.49 -11.46
C GLY A 168 7.64 -18.84 -11.87
N LYS A 169 7.28 -19.93 -11.18
CA LYS A 169 7.75 -21.30 -11.44
C LYS A 169 6.60 -22.25 -11.78
N SER A 170 6.89 -23.36 -12.45
CA SER A 170 5.87 -24.38 -12.70
C SER A 170 5.50 -25.11 -11.41
N ARG A 171 4.24 -25.56 -11.29
CA ARG A 171 3.80 -26.45 -10.22
C ARG A 171 4.72 -27.65 -10.02
N THR A 172 5.23 -28.24 -11.11
CA THR A 172 6.16 -29.37 -11.06
C THR A 172 7.53 -28.99 -10.50
N ALA A 173 8.04 -27.81 -10.82
CA ALA A 173 9.29 -27.30 -10.24
C ALA A 173 9.14 -27.08 -8.73
N VAL A 174 7.99 -26.55 -8.29
CA VAL A 174 7.66 -26.43 -6.87
C VAL A 174 7.63 -27.81 -6.21
N SER A 175 6.85 -28.76 -6.73
CA SER A 175 6.76 -30.12 -6.16
C SER A 175 8.08 -30.90 -6.10
N ASN A 176 9.04 -30.60 -6.98
CA ASN A 176 10.34 -31.27 -6.96
C ASN A 176 11.33 -30.63 -5.96
N ALA A 177 11.06 -29.39 -5.55
CA ALA A 177 11.91 -28.63 -4.65
C ALA A 177 11.58 -28.88 -3.18
N ILE A 178 10.37 -29.33 -2.85
CA ILE A 178 9.89 -29.66 -1.49
C ILE A 178 9.78 -31.16 -1.31
#